data_AF-A0A8S2QYW3-F1
#
_entry.id   AF-A0A8S2QYW3-F1
#
_cell.length_a   1.000
_cell.length_b   1.000
_cell.length_c   1.000
_cell.angle_alpha   90.00
_cell.angle_beta   90.00
_cell.angle_gamma   90.00
#
_symmetry.space_group_name_H-M   'P 1'
#
loop_
_entity.id
_entity.type
_entity.pdbx_description
1 polymer ?
#
loop_
_entity_poly.entity_id
_entity_poly.type
_entity_poly.pdbx_seq_one_letter_code
_entity_poly.pdbx_strand_id
1 'polypeptide(L)'
;MRDGFFSALPQLGSLIFVLSTGYVADYIVHREIVRAITARKLFHAIGTISPAICLLIISFLNCTRRYLAVGLLTVGVALSGIMISGSYIVNVGDFSGIYSGIVFAICNTVSSFGGFCAPYITNVITRHKTTAQWRIAFLSYTGSFIISFIVFILLAQGEIQPWAKDKNDNSDGDVELRKDLFESDDKNDIVT
;
A
#
# COMPACT_ATOMS: atom_id res chain seq x y z
N MET A 1 15.55 15.20 -24.58
CA MET A 1 14.51 15.94 -23.79
C MET A 1 13.08 15.43 -24.04
N ARG A 2 12.69 14.91 -25.22
CA ARG A 2 11.33 14.38 -25.47
C ARG A 2 10.91 13.21 -24.57
N ASP A 3 11.84 12.33 -24.21
CA ASP A 3 11.50 11.10 -23.46
C ASP A 3 11.21 11.35 -21.96
N GLY A 4 11.73 12.44 -21.40
CA GLY A 4 11.48 12.81 -20.00
C GLY A 4 10.03 13.23 -19.76
N PHE A 5 9.42 13.93 -20.72
CA PHE A 5 8.02 14.34 -20.64
C PHE A 5 7.06 13.13 -20.70
N PHE A 6 7.35 12.15 -21.55
CA PHE A 6 6.58 10.91 -21.62
C PHE A 6 6.74 10.01 -20.38
N SER A 7 7.89 10.07 -19.71
CA SER A 7 8.16 9.30 -18.49
C SER A 7 7.55 9.93 -17.24
N ALA A 8 7.35 11.25 -17.24
CA ALA A 8 6.72 11.98 -16.14
C ALA A 8 5.19 11.81 -16.10
N LEU A 9 4.55 11.57 -17.24
CA LEU A 9 3.09 11.40 -17.35
C LEU A 9 2.52 10.30 -16.42
N PRO A 10 3.08 9.08 -16.38
CA PRO A 10 2.63 8.04 -15.46
C PRO A 10 2.81 8.43 -13.99
N GLN A 11 3.93 9.08 -13.68
CA GLN A 11 4.29 9.44 -12.30
C GLN A 11 3.40 10.57 -11.77
N LEU A 12 3.13 11.58 -12.60
CA LEU A 12 2.19 12.66 -12.28
C LEU A 12 0.75 12.14 -12.16
N GLY A 13 0.32 11.26 -13.09
CA GLY A 13 -0.98 10.62 -13.02
C GLY A 13 -1.16 9.80 -11.74
N SER A 14 -0.12 9.06 -11.35
CA SER A 14 -0.10 8.30 -10.09
C SER A 14 -0.19 9.21 -8.87
N LEU A 15 0.46 10.38 -8.89
CA LEU A 15 0.42 11.35 -7.79
C LEU A 15 -0.99 11.87 -7.54
N ILE A 16 -1.70 12.26 -8.60
CA ILE A 16 -3.08 12.76 -8.50
C ILE A 16 -4.01 11.66 -7.97
N PHE A 17 -3.89 10.44 -8.50
CA PHE A 17 -4.72 9.31 -8.06
C PHE A 17 -4.46 8.90 -6.61
N VAL A 18 -3.21 8.93 -6.15
CA VAL A 18 -2.85 8.68 -4.74
C VAL A 18 -3.53 9.69 -3.83
N LEU A 19 -3.48 10.99 -4.17
CA LEU A 19 -4.10 12.04 -3.36
C LEU A 19 -5.62 11.95 -3.36
N SER A 20 -6.23 11.77 -4.53
CA SER A 20 -7.69 11.61 -4.64
C SER A 20 -8.19 10.39 -3.87
N THR A 21 -7.45 9.28 -3.90
CA THR A 21 -7.89 8.07 -3.23
C THR A 21 -7.62 8.08 -1.75
N GLY A 22 -6.57 8.77 -1.28
CA GLY A 22 -6.41 9.06 0.16
C GLY A 22 -7.66 9.76 0.72
N TYR A 23 -8.13 10.80 0.02
CA TYR A 23 -9.35 11.51 0.41
C TYR A 23 -10.60 10.62 0.42
N VAL A 24 -10.77 9.76 -0.59
CA VAL A 24 -11.90 8.81 -0.66
C VAL A 24 -11.80 7.73 0.43
N ALA A 25 -10.60 7.24 0.72
CA ALA A 25 -10.36 6.24 1.75
C ALA A 25 -10.67 6.80 3.14
N ASP A 26 -10.18 8.00 3.44
CA ASP A 26 -10.47 8.70 4.70
C ASP A 26 -11.97 8.96 4.82
N TYR A 27 -12.64 9.38 3.75
CA TYR A 27 -14.09 9.61 3.75
C TYR A 27 -14.90 8.34 4.05
N ILE A 28 -14.51 7.19 3.51
CA ILE A 28 -15.19 5.91 3.72
C ILE A 28 -14.99 5.41 5.15
N VAL A 29 -13.78 5.56 5.70
CA VAL A 29 -13.45 5.14 7.07
C VAL A 29 -14.12 6.05 8.10
N HIS A 30 -14.09 7.36 7.89
CA HIS A 30 -14.61 8.35 8.84
C HIS A 30 -16.14 8.31 8.98
N ARG A 31 -16.84 7.75 7.99
CA ARG A 31 -18.30 7.54 8.06
C ARG A 31 -18.70 6.17 8.64
N GLU A 32 -17.74 5.37 9.11
CA GLU A 32 -17.97 4.04 9.70
C GLU A 32 -18.84 3.11 8.84
N ILE A 33 -18.87 3.31 7.52
CA ILE A 33 -19.76 2.58 6.62
C ILE A 33 -19.38 1.09 6.56
N VAL A 34 -18.10 0.79 6.78
CA VAL A 34 -17.52 -0.55 6.73
C VAL A 34 -16.46 -0.73 7.83
N ARG A 35 -16.33 -1.95 8.35
CA ARG A 35 -15.26 -2.31 9.29
C ARG A 35 -13.91 -2.00 8.65
N ALA A 36 -13.01 -1.34 9.38
CA ALA A 36 -11.73 -0.84 8.85
C ALA A 36 -10.91 -1.92 8.10
N ILE A 37 -10.89 -3.15 8.62
CA ILE A 37 -10.22 -4.28 7.97
C ILE A 37 -10.83 -4.65 6.61
N THR A 38 -12.17 -4.59 6.48
CA THR A 38 -12.86 -4.88 5.23
C THR A 38 -12.58 -3.80 4.19
N ALA A 39 -12.56 -2.53 4.62
CA ALA A 39 -12.15 -1.41 3.76
C ALA A 39 -10.71 -1.61 3.25
N ARG A 40 -9.78 -1.97 4.14
CA ARG A 40 -8.37 -2.21 3.78
C ARG A 40 -8.18 -3.38 2.84
N LYS A 41 -8.93 -4.47 3.03
CA LYS A 41 -8.92 -5.61 2.10
C LYS A 41 -9.44 -5.20 0.72
N LEU A 42 -10.48 -4.37 0.67
CA LEU A 42 -11.02 -3.85 -0.59
C LEU A 42 -10.03 -2.91 -1.30
N PHE A 43 -9.42 -1.96 -0.59
CA PHE A 43 -8.41 -1.07 -1.18
C PHE A 43 -7.18 -1.82 -1.67
N HIS A 44 -6.74 -2.84 -0.92
CA HIS A 44 -5.66 -3.72 -1.37
C HIS A 44 -6.07 -4.47 -2.63
N ALA A 45 -7.27 -5.06 -2.65
CA ALA A 45 -7.80 -5.78 -3.81
C ALA A 45 -7.81 -4.91 -5.07
N ILE A 46 -8.33 -3.68 -4.99
CA ILE A 46 -8.39 -2.76 -6.12
C ILE A 46 -6.98 -2.44 -6.62
N GLY A 47 -6.05 -2.13 -5.71
CA GLY A 47 -4.69 -1.75 -6.07
C GLY A 47 -3.79 -2.88 -6.53
N THR A 48 -4.10 -4.16 -6.25
CA THR A 48 -3.35 -5.32 -6.75
C THR A 48 -4.00 -5.98 -7.98
N ILE A 49 -5.33 -6.09 -8.00
CA ILE A 49 -6.06 -6.73 -9.11
C ILE A 49 -6.02 -5.85 -10.36
N SER A 50 -6.15 -4.52 -10.19
CA SER A 50 -6.08 -3.60 -11.32
C SER A 50 -4.77 -3.73 -12.13
N PRO A 51 -3.57 -3.58 -11.54
CA PRO A 51 -2.33 -3.75 -12.29
C PRO A 51 -2.16 -5.18 -12.82
N ALA A 52 -2.67 -6.21 -12.13
CA ALA A 52 -2.65 -7.59 -12.62
C ALA A 52 -3.45 -7.75 -13.93
N ILE A 53 -4.66 -7.17 -14.00
CA ILE A 53 -5.49 -7.16 -15.21
C ILE A 53 -4.83 -6.34 -16.32
N CYS A 54 -4.29 -5.16 -15.99
CA CYS A 54 -3.58 -4.33 -16.97
C CYS A 54 -2.39 -5.09 -17.58
N LEU A 55 -1.56 -5.75 -16.77
CA LEU A 55 -0.42 -6.55 -17.23
C LEU A 55 -0.86 -7.75 -18.07
N LEU A 56 -1.96 -8.40 -17.68
CA LEU A 56 -2.52 -9.50 -18.45
C LEU A 56 -2.95 -9.01 -19.84
N ILE A 57 -3.67 -7.89 -19.94
CA ILE A 57 -4.06 -7.30 -21.23
C ILE A 57 -2.83 -6.93 -22.06
N ILE A 58 -1.82 -6.30 -21.44
CA ILE A 58 -0.54 -5.94 -22.08
C ILE A 58 0.19 -7.17 -22.63
N SER A 59 0.11 -8.32 -21.94
CA SER A 59 0.73 -9.58 -22.37
C SER A 59 0.21 -10.08 -23.73
N PHE A 60 -1.01 -9.69 -24.11
CA PHE A 60 -1.64 -10.09 -25.38
C PHE A 60 -1.64 -8.97 -26.43
N LEU A 61 -1.15 -7.77 -26.10
CA LEU A 61 -1.10 -6.64 -27.03
C LEU A 61 0.08 -6.79 -28.02
N ASN A 62 -0.23 -6.63 -29.30
CA ASN A 62 0.77 -6.60 -30.37
C ASN A 62 1.52 -5.26 -30.41
N CYS A 63 2.74 -5.27 -30.94
CA CYS A 63 3.63 -4.10 -31.01
C CYS A 63 3.03 -2.86 -31.70
N THR A 64 2.00 -3.04 -32.54
CA THR A 64 1.29 -1.98 -33.26
C THR A 64 0.52 -1.01 -32.34
N ARG A 65 0.17 -1.42 -31.11
CA ARG A 65 -0.65 -0.60 -30.19
C ARG A 65 0.11 -0.11 -28.96
N ARG A 66 1.34 0.39 -29.18
CA ARG A 66 2.24 0.90 -28.12
C ARG A 66 1.60 1.96 -27.21
N TYR A 67 0.81 2.88 -27.77
CA TYR A 67 0.18 3.95 -26.99
C TYR A 67 -0.88 3.43 -26.00
N LEU A 68 -1.64 2.39 -26.38
CA LEU A 68 -2.60 1.75 -25.48
C LEU A 68 -1.90 1.02 -24.34
N ALA A 69 -0.77 0.36 -24.61
CA ALA A 69 0.01 -0.31 -23.58
C ALA A 69 0.55 0.68 -22.52
N VAL A 70 1.03 1.85 -22.96
CA VAL A 70 1.51 2.91 -22.05
C VAL A 70 0.35 3.50 -21.23
N GLY A 71 -0.81 3.73 -21.85
CA GLY A 71 -2.01 4.21 -21.15
C GLY A 71 -2.50 3.23 -20.08
N LEU A 72 -2.60 1.94 -20.43
CA LEU A 72 -3.00 0.88 -19.50
C LEU A 72 -2.01 0.73 -18.34
N LEU A 73 -0.71 0.79 -18.62
CA LEU A 73 0.32 0.72 -17.58
C LEU A 73 0.27 1.94 -16.66
N THR A 74 0.00 3.12 -17.21
CA THR A 74 -0.18 4.36 -16.43
C THR A 74 -1.36 4.24 -15.48
N VAL A 75 -2.52 3.78 -15.97
CA VAL A 75 -3.72 3.57 -15.14
C VAL A 75 -3.48 2.50 -14.07
N GLY A 76 -2.83 1.38 -14.42
CA GLY A 76 -2.51 0.32 -13.46
C GLY A 76 -1.58 0.80 -12.34
N VAL A 77 -0.54 1.58 -12.67
CA VAL A 77 0.36 2.18 -11.67
C VAL A 77 -0.39 3.20 -10.81
N ALA A 78 -1.21 4.05 -11.41
CA ALA A 78 -2.01 5.02 -10.67
C ALA A 78 -2.95 4.35 -9.65
N LEU A 79 -3.60 3.26 -10.06
CA LEU A 79 -4.49 2.49 -9.18
C LEU A 79 -3.71 1.70 -8.10
N SER A 80 -2.45 1.32 -8.34
CA SER A 80 -1.61 0.73 -7.29
C SER A 80 -1.31 1.69 -6.14
N GLY A 81 -1.36 3.00 -6.40
CA GLY A 81 -1.21 4.04 -5.38
C GLY A 81 -2.29 4.00 -4.28
N ILE A 82 -3.49 3.53 -4.65
CA ILE A 82 -4.64 3.34 -3.74
C ILE A 82 -4.30 2.35 -2.62
N MET A 83 -3.60 1.27 -2.97
CA MET A 83 -3.20 0.24 -2.01
C MET A 83 -2.25 0.81 -0.95
N ILE A 84 -1.34 1.69 -1.34
CA ILE A 84 -0.30 2.22 -0.45
C ILE A 84 -0.92 3.07 0.65
N SER A 85 -1.75 4.05 0.28
CA SER A 85 -2.39 4.96 1.24
C SER A 85 -3.55 4.31 1.99
N GLY A 86 -4.43 3.57 1.29
CA GLY A 86 -5.67 3.06 1.88
C GLY A 86 -5.53 1.73 2.62
N SER A 87 -4.42 1.01 2.45
CA SER A 87 -4.26 -0.32 3.03
C SER A 87 -2.89 -0.57 3.62
N TYR A 88 -1.80 -0.53 2.84
CA TYR A 88 -0.49 -1.00 3.29
C TYR A 88 0.05 -0.26 4.52
N ILE A 89 0.10 1.07 4.47
CA ILE A 89 0.66 1.89 5.56
C ILE A 89 -0.24 1.80 6.80
N VAL A 90 -1.55 1.96 6.60
CA VAL A 90 -2.53 1.95 7.69
C VAL A 90 -2.63 0.56 8.33
N ASN A 91 -2.63 -0.52 7.54
CA ASN A 91 -2.70 -1.88 8.03
C ASN A 91 -1.48 -2.24 8.89
N VAL A 92 -0.28 -1.83 8.49
CA VAL A 92 0.93 -2.00 9.33
C VAL A 92 0.77 -1.25 10.64
N GLY A 93 0.31 0.00 10.58
CA GLY A 93 -0.05 0.82 11.75
C GLY A 93 -0.94 0.07 12.74
N ASP A 94 -2.02 -0.48 12.22
CA ASP A 94 -3.09 -1.08 13.01
C ASP A 94 -2.72 -2.35 13.76
N PHE A 95 -1.85 -3.21 13.21
CA PHE A 95 -1.48 -4.44 13.90
C PHE A 95 -0.22 -4.29 14.77
N SER A 96 0.64 -3.31 14.46
CA SER A 96 1.96 -3.16 15.11
C SER A 96 2.10 -1.94 16.03
N GLY A 97 1.13 -1.03 16.05
CA GLY A 97 1.06 0.08 17.00
C GLY A 97 2.35 0.92 17.01
N ILE A 98 3.01 1.02 18.16
CA ILE A 98 4.25 1.79 18.34
C ILE A 98 5.44 1.24 17.53
N TYR A 99 5.41 -0.05 17.16
CA TYR A 99 6.49 -0.72 16.42
C TYR A 99 6.37 -0.59 14.90
N SER A 100 5.37 0.15 14.41
CA SER A 100 5.06 0.29 12.98
C SER A 100 6.24 0.72 12.12
N GLY A 101 7.09 1.63 12.62
CA GLY A 101 8.28 2.09 11.88
C GLY A 101 9.29 0.96 11.62
N ILE A 102 9.53 0.11 12.63
CA ILE A 102 10.48 -1.00 12.53
C ILE A 102 9.93 -2.08 11.59
N VAL A 103 8.66 -2.45 11.77
CA VAL A 103 7.99 -3.43 10.90
C VAL A 103 8.00 -2.95 9.45
N PHE A 104 7.69 -1.68 9.22
CA PHE A 104 7.74 -1.08 7.89
C PHE A 104 9.14 -1.10 7.28
N ALA A 105 10.19 -0.81 8.07
CA ALA A 105 11.57 -0.87 7.61
C ALA A 105 12.00 -2.28 7.20
N ILE A 106 11.60 -3.31 7.96
CA ILE A 106 11.86 -4.72 7.62
C ILE A 106 11.15 -5.08 6.32
N CYS A 107 9.86 -4.75 6.20
CA CYS A 107 9.08 -4.98 4.98
C CYS A 107 9.69 -4.29 3.75
N ASN A 108 10.17 -3.05 3.91
CA ASN A 108 10.83 -2.30 2.84
C ASN A 108 12.16 -2.94 2.43
N THR A 109 12.92 -3.48 3.37
CA THR A 109 14.19 -4.17 3.10
C THR A 109 13.95 -5.43 2.26
N VAL A 110 12.98 -6.25 2.65
CA VAL A 110 12.58 -7.46 1.89
C VAL A 110 12.07 -7.08 0.49
N SER A 111 11.26 -6.02 0.41
CA SER A 111 10.73 -5.52 -0.87
C SER A 111 11.85 -5.02 -1.80
N SER A 112 12.83 -4.31 -1.25
CA SER A 112 13.99 -3.79 -1.99
C SER A 112 14.84 -4.93 -2.53
N PHE A 113 15.04 -5.99 -1.74
CA PHE A 113 15.73 -7.19 -2.21
C PHE A 113 14.98 -7.88 -3.36
N GLY A 114 13.64 -7.99 -3.26
CA GLY A 114 12.81 -8.48 -4.36
C GLY A 114 12.95 -7.62 -5.63
N GLY A 115 12.97 -6.29 -5.47
CA GLY A 115 13.20 -5.34 -6.55
C GLY A 115 14.57 -5.48 -7.22
N PHE A 116 15.61 -5.83 -6.44
CA PHE A 116 16.95 -6.12 -6.94
C PHE A 116 16.99 -7.41 -7.77
N CYS A 117 16.27 -8.46 -7.36
CA CYS A 117 16.21 -9.72 -8.09
C CYS A 117 15.35 -9.67 -9.37
N ALA A 118 14.33 -8.79 -9.41
CA ALA A 118 13.39 -8.68 -10.52
C ALA A 118 14.04 -8.48 -11.91
N PRO A 119 14.98 -7.54 -12.13
CA PRO A 119 15.61 -7.36 -13.44
C PRO A 119 16.48 -8.56 -13.86
N TYR A 120 17.11 -9.24 -12.89
CA TYR A 120 17.91 -10.44 -13.17
C TYR A 120 17.02 -11.58 -13.71
N ILE A 121 15.89 -11.85 -13.04
CA ILE A 121 14.93 -12.87 -13.48
C ILE A 121 14.37 -12.53 -14.87
N THR A 122 13.95 -11.29 -15.08
CA THR A 122 13.43 -10.83 -16.37
C THR A 122 14.47 -10.93 -17.50
N ASN A 123 15.74 -10.67 -17.20
CA ASN A 123 16.82 -10.82 -18.17
C ASN A 123 16.98 -12.28 -18.62
N VAL A 124 16.95 -13.22 -17.67
CA VAL A 124 17.06 -14.66 -17.95
C VAL A 124 15.88 -15.15 -18.80
N ILE A 125 14.66 -14.74 -18.47
CA ILE A 125 13.45 -15.11 -19.22
C ILE A 125 13.48 -14.53 -20.66
N THR A 126 14.07 -13.35 -20.83
CA THR A 126 13.97 -12.56 -22.07
C THR A 126 15.26 -12.58 -22.92
N ARG A 127 16.05 -13.64 -22.80
CA ARG A 127 17.39 -13.75 -23.41
C ARG A 127 17.41 -13.53 -24.93
N HIS A 128 16.37 -13.94 -25.64
CA HIS A 128 16.27 -13.83 -27.10
C HIS A 128 15.38 -12.66 -27.56
N LYS A 129 14.88 -11.82 -26.62
CA LYS A 129 14.06 -10.63 -26.88
C LYS A 129 12.84 -10.88 -27.77
N THR A 130 12.31 -12.10 -27.75
CA THR A 130 11.13 -12.45 -28.56
C THR A 130 9.84 -12.02 -27.86
N THR A 131 8.80 -11.72 -28.63
CA THR A 131 7.48 -11.35 -28.09
C THR A 131 6.89 -12.43 -27.17
N ALA A 132 7.14 -13.71 -27.50
CA ALA A 132 6.70 -14.84 -26.67
C ALA A 132 7.37 -14.86 -25.29
N GLN A 133 8.67 -14.55 -25.21
CA GLN A 133 9.39 -14.47 -23.94
C GLN A 133 8.89 -13.31 -23.08
N TRP A 134 8.67 -12.14 -23.69
CA TRP A 134 8.09 -10.99 -22.99
C TRP A 134 6.70 -11.30 -22.44
N ARG A 135 5.87 -12.04 -23.18
CA ARG A 135 4.57 -12.51 -22.69
C ARG A 135 4.70 -13.41 -21.46
N ILE A 136 5.68 -14.33 -21.44
CA ILE A 136 5.95 -15.17 -20.27
C ILE A 136 6.41 -14.32 -19.08
N ALA A 137 7.26 -13.32 -19.31
CA ALA A 137 7.69 -12.39 -18.27
C ALA A 137 6.49 -11.64 -17.67
N PHE A 138 5.64 -11.02 -18.50
CA PHE A 138 4.45 -10.31 -18.01
C PHE A 138 3.46 -11.23 -17.28
N LEU A 139 3.24 -12.45 -17.77
CA LEU A 139 2.41 -13.44 -17.06
C LEU A 139 3.00 -13.82 -15.70
N SER A 140 4.32 -13.92 -15.57
CA SER A 140 4.96 -14.17 -14.26
C SER A 140 4.71 -13.03 -13.27
N TYR A 141 4.74 -11.77 -13.73
CA TYR A 141 4.38 -10.62 -12.89
C TYR A 141 2.92 -10.64 -12.48
N THR A 142 1.99 -10.93 -13.41
CA THR A 142 0.57 -11.10 -13.09
C THR A 142 0.35 -12.20 -12.05
N GLY A 143 1.05 -13.33 -12.17
CA GLY A 143 1.02 -14.41 -11.18
C GLY A 143 1.47 -13.94 -9.80
N SER A 144 2.58 -13.21 -9.71
CA SER A 144 3.06 -12.64 -8.44
C SER A 144 2.04 -11.69 -7.80
N PHE A 145 1.35 -10.84 -8.58
CA PHE A 145 0.29 -9.97 -8.04
C PHE A 145 -0.89 -10.76 -7.47
N ILE A 146 -1.31 -11.83 -8.14
CA ILE A 146 -2.40 -12.70 -7.66
C ILE A 146 -2.00 -13.42 -6.37
N ILE A 147 -0.78 -13.96 -6.31
CA ILE A 147 -0.27 -14.63 -5.10
C ILE A 147 -0.21 -13.63 -3.94
N SER A 148 0.33 -12.44 -4.15
CA SER A 148 0.37 -11.37 -3.14
C SER A 148 -1.03 -11.01 -2.64
N PHE A 149 -2.00 -10.90 -3.55
CA PHE A 149 -3.40 -10.62 -3.19
C PHE A 149 -4.01 -11.72 -2.32
N ILE A 150 -3.82 -13.00 -2.68
CA ILE A 150 -4.32 -14.13 -1.91
C ILE A 150 -3.70 -14.16 -0.51
N VAL A 151 -2.37 -14.04 -0.44
CA VAL A 151 -1.65 -14.01 0.83
C VAL A 151 -2.15 -12.86 1.72
N PHE A 152 -2.36 -11.67 1.14
CA PHE A 152 -2.87 -10.54 1.88
C PHE A 152 -4.28 -10.77 2.41
N ILE A 153 -5.22 -11.27 1.59
CA ILE A 153 -6.59 -11.50 2.05
C ILE A 153 -6.66 -12.52 3.20
N LEU A 154 -5.83 -13.56 3.14
CA LEU A 154 -5.78 -14.61 4.15
C LEU A 154 -5.12 -14.12 5.46
N LEU A 155 -4.02 -13.37 5.37
CA LEU A 155 -3.22 -13.00 6.54
C LEU A 155 -3.57 -11.64 7.14
N ALA A 156 -4.17 -10.71 6.38
CA ALA A 156 -4.41 -9.36 6.88
C ALA A 156 -5.36 -9.35 8.08
N GLN A 157 -4.84 -8.80 9.19
CA GLN A 157 -5.53 -8.57 10.46
C GLN A 157 -5.71 -7.06 10.67
N GLY A 158 -6.81 -6.66 11.31
CA GLY A 158 -7.11 -5.25 11.60
C GLY A 158 -7.10 -4.92 13.10
N GLU A 159 -6.47 -5.77 13.91
CA GLU A 159 -6.39 -5.61 15.37
C GLU A 159 -4.93 -5.62 15.81
N ILE A 160 -4.62 -4.81 16.83
CA ILE A 160 -3.29 -4.74 17.45
C ILE A 160 -2.92 -6.12 17.97
N GLN A 161 -1.78 -6.62 17.50
CA GLN A 161 -1.27 -7.92 17.91
C GLN A 161 -0.82 -7.88 19.38
N PRO A 162 -0.92 -8.99 20.13
CA PRO A 162 -0.62 -9.01 21.56
C PRO A 162 0.82 -8.63 21.92
N TRP A 163 1.78 -8.80 21.00
CA TRP A 163 3.16 -8.36 21.17
C TRP A 163 3.35 -6.84 21.00
N ALA A 164 2.39 -6.18 20.36
CA ALA A 164 2.37 -4.74 20.09
C ALA A 164 1.44 -3.97 21.05
N LYS A 165 0.66 -4.68 21.88
CA LYS A 165 -0.10 -4.05 22.97
C LYS A 165 0.90 -3.56 24.01
N ASP A 166 0.83 -2.27 24.34
CA ASP A 166 1.64 -1.72 25.42
C ASP A 166 1.29 -2.45 26.72
N LYS A 167 2.30 -2.85 27.49
CA LYS A 167 2.07 -3.33 28.86
C LYS A 167 1.65 -2.20 29.80
N ASN A 168 1.82 -0.95 29.36
CA ASN A 168 1.45 0.27 30.07
C ASN A 168 0.22 0.97 29.46
N ASP A 169 -0.71 0.25 28.82
CA ASP A 169 -2.05 0.82 28.55
C ASP A 169 -2.85 0.95 29.87
N ASN A 170 -2.32 1.78 30.77
CA ASN A 170 -3.06 2.53 31.77
C ASN A 170 -3.49 3.84 31.10
N SER A 171 -4.22 3.76 29.98
CA SER A 171 -4.93 4.94 29.47
C SER A 171 -5.94 5.48 30.50
N ASP A 172 -6.37 4.67 31.48
CA ASP A 172 -7.03 5.16 32.70
C ASP A 172 -6.06 5.91 33.61
N GLY A 173 -4.89 5.36 33.92
CA GLY A 173 -3.94 5.94 34.86
C GLY A 173 -3.31 7.26 34.41
N ASP A 174 -3.04 7.44 33.12
CA ASP A 174 -2.48 8.70 32.58
C ASP A 174 -3.54 9.82 32.54
N VAL A 175 -4.81 9.47 32.29
CA VAL A 175 -5.94 10.40 32.35
C VAL A 175 -6.26 10.76 33.80
N GLU A 176 -6.13 9.80 34.72
CA GLU A 176 -6.34 9.98 36.16
C GLU A 176 -5.23 10.83 36.79
N LEU A 177 -3.95 10.55 36.48
CA LEU A 177 -2.81 11.40 36.87
C LEU A 177 -2.94 12.83 36.34
N ARG A 178 -3.42 12.99 35.10
CA ARG A 178 -3.62 14.32 34.51
C ARG A 178 -4.77 15.05 35.20
N LYS A 179 -5.87 14.37 35.55
CA LYS A 179 -6.97 14.94 36.34
C LYS A 179 -6.50 15.33 37.74
N ASP A 180 -5.72 14.48 38.40
CA ASP A 180 -5.17 14.75 39.73
C ASP A 180 -4.21 15.95 39.72
N LEU A 181 -3.41 16.09 38.66
CA LEU A 181 -2.56 17.27 38.44
C LEU A 181 -3.38 18.54 38.28
N PHE A 182 -4.44 18.52 37.47
CA PHE A 182 -5.33 19.69 37.29
C PHE A 182 -6.11 20.04 38.56
N GLU A 183 -6.52 19.05 39.35
CA GLU A 183 -7.27 19.27 40.60
C GLU A 183 -6.35 19.70 41.76
N SER A 184 -5.05 19.41 41.67
CA SER A 184 -4.03 19.92 42.60
C SER A 184 -3.62 21.37 42.32
N ASP A 185 -3.57 21.77 41.05
CA ASP A 185 -3.30 23.18 40.66
C ASP A 185 -4.45 24.09 41.08
N ASP A 186 -5.69 23.66 40.83
CA ASP A 186 -6.88 24.46 41.16
C ASP A 186 -7.02 24.71 42.68
N LYS A 187 -6.52 23.77 43.53
CA LYS A 187 -6.49 23.94 45.00
C LYS A 187 -5.41 24.89 45.49
N ASN A 188 -4.29 25.03 44.77
CA ASN A 188 -3.22 25.94 45.17
C ASN A 188 -3.54 27.41 44.85
N ASP A 189 -4.38 27.66 43.85
CA ASP A 189 -4.80 29.02 43.47
C ASP A 189 -5.88 29.62 44.40
N ILE A 190 -6.52 28.81 45.26
CA ILE A 190 -7.56 29.27 46.20
C ILE A 190 -7.00 29.65 47.59
N VAL A 191 -5.71 29.38 47.84
CA VAL A 191 -5.09 29.54 49.17
C VAL A 191 -4.04 30.67 49.21
N THR A 192 -3.92 31.46 48.13
CA THR A 192 -3.05 32.65 48.06
C THR A 192 -3.87 33.93 47.91
#